data_AF-A0A521T194-F1
#
_entry.id   AF-A0A521T194-F1
#
_cell.length_a   1.000
_cell.length_b   1.000
_cell.length_c   1.000
_cell.angle_alpha   90.00
_cell.angle_beta   90.00
_cell.angle_gamma   90.00
#
_symmetry.space_group_name_H-M   'P 1'
#
loop_
_entity.id
_entity.type
_entity.pdbx_description
1 polymer ?
#
loop_
_entity_poly.entity_id
_entity_poly.type
_entity_poly.pdbx_seq_one_letter_code
_entity_poly.pdbx_strand_id
1 'polypeptide(L)'
;MRTSDSTGRLILWTLILILSAILVGLWEAWYYGFLFRRGIGACSPPPTIMVDGSADAEVHAWIDANSDGVRDLQESPLEGVVVHLMWSEAVTDSEGAAYLSEFLPGCACDCGSGEEVSAKIPAGYRNTTPIRYPYIEKKSPYMFGFILEDSSSQEPIDKFLA
;
A
#
# COMPACT_ATOMS: atom_id res chain seq x y z
N MET A 1 -54.51 -12.58 51.82
CA MET A 1 -54.26 -11.70 50.65
C MET A 1 -52.85 -11.12 50.74
N ARG A 2 -51.85 -11.74 50.09
CA ARG A 2 -50.56 -11.12 49.73
C ARG A 2 -49.74 -12.09 48.87
N THR A 3 -50.07 -12.18 47.59
CA THR A 3 -49.26 -12.91 46.59
C THR A 3 -48.86 -12.02 45.40
N SER A 4 -49.27 -10.74 45.41
CA SER A 4 -49.04 -9.78 44.33
C SER A 4 -47.60 -9.25 44.21
N ASP A 5 -46.76 -9.40 45.24
CA ASP A 5 -45.43 -8.77 45.32
C ASP A 5 -44.30 -9.64 44.70
N SER A 6 -44.45 -10.97 44.71
CA SER A 6 -43.38 -11.86 44.21
C SER A 6 -43.31 -11.91 42.68
N THR A 7 -44.46 -11.86 42.01
CA THR A 7 -44.57 -11.94 40.55
C THR A 7 -44.01 -10.68 39.88
N GLY A 8 -44.26 -9.49 40.46
CA GLY A 8 -43.70 -8.23 39.97
C GLY A 8 -42.18 -8.17 40.10
N ARG A 9 -41.63 -8.67 41.21
CA ARG A 9 -40.17 -8.77 41.39
C ARG A 9 -39.56 -9.77 40.41
N LEU A 10 -40.22 -10.91 40.18
CA LEU A 10 -39.75 -11.91 39.21
C LEU A 10 -39.70 -11.32 37.79
N ILE A 11 -40.75 -10.63 37.36
CA ILE A 11 -40.81 -9.96 36.05
C ILE A 11 -39.70 -8.90 35.93
N LEU A 12 -39.52 -8.07 36.96
CA LEU A 12 -38.47 -7.05 36.96
C LEU A 12 -37.07 -7.68 36.83
N TRP A 13 -36.77 -8.74 37.57
CA TRP A 13 -35.49 -9.46 37.46
C TRP A 13 -35.29 -10.09 36.08
N THR A 14 -36.34 -10.68 35.50
CA THR A 14 -36.25 -11.22 34.13
C THR A 14 -35.97 -10.13 33.09
N LEU A 15 -36.58 -8.95 33.22
CA LEU A 15 -36.33 -7.82 32.32
C LEU A 15 -34.91 -7.27 32.48
N ILE A 16 -34.39 -7.18 33.72
CA ILE A 16 -33.01 -6.77 33.98
C ILE A 16 -32.02 -7.75 33.35
N LEU A 17 -32.25 -9.06 33.48
CA LEU A 17 -31.39 -10.08 32.89
C LEU A 17 -31.41 -10.01 31.36
N ILE A 18 -32.58 -9.86 30.73
CA ILE A 18 -32.70 -9.70 29.28
C ILE A 18 -31.99 -8.44 28.80
N LEU A 19 -32.20 -7.30 29.46
CA LEU A 19 -31.54 -6.03 29.12
C LEU A 19 -30.03 -6.15 29.26
N SER A 20 -29.54 -6.80 30.33
CA SER A 20 -28.12 -7.02 30.53
C SER A 20 -27.50 -7.88 29.43
N ALA A 21 -28.19 -8.94 28.99
CA ALA A 21 -27.74 -9.78 27.88
C ALA A 21 -27.69 -9.00 26.55
N ILE A 22 -28.68 -8.12 26.29
CA ILE A 22 -28.68 -7.26 25.10
C ILE A 22 -27.52 -6.28 25.14
N LEU A 23 -27.28 -5.62 26.27
CA LEU A 23 -26.20 -4.65 26.41
C LEU A 23 -24.82 -5.31 26.27
N VAL A 24 -24.64 -6.52 26.81
CA VAL A 24 -23.42 -7.32 26.59
C VAL A 24 -23.26 -7.69 25.12
N GLY A 25 -24.31 -8.18 24.45
CA GLY A 25 -24.25 -8.49 23.02
C GLY A 25 -23.93 -7.28 22.14
N LEU A 26 -24.49 -6.12 22.46
CA LEU A 26 -24.19 -4.86 21.77
C LEU A 26 -22.76 -4.39 22.04
N TRP A 27 -22.25 -4.56 23.27
CA TRP A 27 -20.87 -4.24 23.61
C TRP A 27 -19.89 -5.17 22.88
N GLU A 28 -20.09 -6.48 22.92
CA GLU A 28 -19.25 -7.44 22.18
C GLU A 28 -19.25 -7.13 20.67
N ALA A 29 -20.43 -6.91 20.07
CA ALA A 29 -20.53 -6.55 18.65
C ALA A 29 -19.83 -5.22 18.33
N TRP A 30 -19.97 -4.21 19.19
CA TRP A 30 -19.27 -2.94 19.04
C TRP A 30 -17.75 -3.11 19.22
N TYR A 31 -17.32 -3.91 20.20
CA TYR A 31 -15.92 -4.17 20.51
C TYR A 31 -15.24 -4.95 19.38
N TYR A 32 -15.80 -6.07 18.93
CA TYR A 32 -15.27 -6.82 17.78
C TYR A 32 -15.34 -6.02 16.48
N GLY A 33 -16.42 -5.27 16.24
CA GLY A 33 -16.52 -4.38 15.09
C GLY A 33 -15.49 -3.24 15.13
N PHE A 34 -15.22 -2.70 16.32
CA PHE A 34 -14.19 -1.68 16.55
C PHE A 34 -12.79 -2.25 16.33
N LEU A 35 -12.48 -3.45 16.87
CA LEU A 35 -11.19 -4.11 16.68
C LEU A 35 -10.93 -4.41 15.19
N PHE A 36 -11.94 -4.92 14.48
CA PHE A 36 -11.85 -5.15 13.03
C PHE A 36 -11.62 -3.84 12.26
N ARG A 37 -12.39 -2.78 12.56
CA ARG A 37 -12.25 -1.48 11.89
C ARG A 37 -10.93 -0.76 12.25
N ARG A 38 -10.32 -1.10 13.38
CA ARG A 38 -9.01 -0.57 13.82
C ARG A 38 -7.83 -1.43 13.37
N GLY A 39 -8.07 -2.57 12.70
CA GLY A 39 -7.01 -3.48 12.29
C GLY A 39 -6.28 -4.14 13.46
N ILE A 40 -6.92 -4.24 14.62
CA ILE A 40 -6.34 -4.89 15.81
C ILE A 40 -6.71 -6.38 15.74
N GLY A 41 -5.92 -7.15 15.00
CA GLY A 41 -6.04 -8.60 14.83
C GLY A 41 -5.12 -9.10 13.72
N ALA A 42 -4.56 -10.30 13.85
CA ALA A 42 -3.76 -10.89 12.79
C ALA A 42 -4.64 -11.12 11.56
N CYS A 43 -4.20 -10.71 10.38
CA CYS A 43 -4.80 -11.21 9.15
C CYS A 43 -4.49 -12.70 9.05
N SER A 44 -5.45 -13.52 9.46
CA SER A 44 -5.37 -14.97 9.37
C SER A 44 -6.62 -15.44 8.63
N PRO A 45 -6.46 -16.10 7.47
CA PRO A 45 -7.59 -16.75 6.84
C PRO A 45 -8.09 -17.91 7.73
N PRO A 46 -9.34 -18.36 7.54
CA PRO A 46 -9.84 -19.56 8.19
C PRO A 46 -8.92 -20.76 7.91
N PRO A 47 -8.72 -21.67 8.89
CA PRO A 47 -7.74 -22.77 8.79
C PRO A 47 -8.01 -23.80 7.67
N THR A 48 -9.17 -23.73 7.02
CA THR A 48 -9.55 -24.62 5.91
C THR A 48 -9.48 -23.97 4.53
N ILE A 49 -9.13 -22.68 4.45
CA ILE A 49 -9.06 -21.94 3.19
C ILE A 49 -7.66 -21.34 3.07
N MET A 50 -6.92 -21.83 2.07
CA MET A 50 -5.76 -21.10 1.57
C MET A 50 -6.27 -20.04 0.60
N VAL A 51 -5.92 -18.79 0.88
CA VAL A 51 -6.12 -17.66 -0.03
C VAL A 51 -4.76 -17.29 -0.60
N ASP A 52 -4.75 -16.96 -1.88
CA ASP A 52 -3.62 -16.39 -2.57
C ASP A 52 -3.82 -14.87 -2.68
N GLY A 53 -2.71 -14.14 -2.80
CA GLY A 53 -2.72 -12.69 -2.95
C GLY A 53 -1.89 -12.24 -4.15
N SER A 54 -1.87 -10.93 -4.39
CA SER A 54 -0.98 -10.28 -5.35
C SER A 54 -0.34 -9.05 -4.74
N ALA A 55 0.85 -8.71 -5.21
CA ALA A 55 1.46 -7.41 -5.02
C ALA A 55 1.39 -6.65 -6.34
N ASP A 56 0.58 -5.60 -6.37
CA ASP A 56 0.34 -4.80 -7.56
C ASP A 56 0.93 -3.41 -7.39
N ALA A 57 1.62 -2.91 -8.42
CA ALA A 57 2.20 -1.56 -8.45
C ALA A 57 1.95 -0.90 -9.80
N GLU A 58 1.39 0.32 -9.78
CA GLU A 58 1.38 1.22 -10.92
C GLU A 58 2.55 2.20 -10.78
N VAL A 59 3.24 2.46 -11.88
CA VAL A 59 4.41 3.33 -11.93
C VAL A 59 4.20 4.41 -12.97
N HIS A 60 4.64 5.63 -12.68
CA HIS A 60 4.71 6.74 -13.62
C HIS A 60 6.12 7.32 -13.65
N ALA A 61 6.73 7.39 -14.83
CA ALA A 61 7.99 8.04 -15.09
C ALA A 61 7.79 9.30 -15.94
N TRP A 62 8.51 10.37 -15.63
CA TRP A 62 8.43 11.63 -16.38
C TRP A 62 9.81 12.30 -16.49
N ILE A 63 9.88 13.22 -17.45
CA ILE A 63 11.00 14.14 -17.62
C ILE A 63 10.79 15.29 -16.64
N ASP A 64 11.54 15.27 -15.55
CA ASP A 64 11.57 16.32 -14.53
C ASP A 64 12.46 17.46 -15.04
N ALA A 65 11.83 18.39 -15.77
CA ALA A 65 12.55 19.42 -16.53
C ALA A 65 13.12 20.51 -15.61
N ASN A 66 12.52 20.70 -14.43
CA ASN A 66 12.90 21.72 -13.46
C ASN A 66 13.79 21.16 -12.32
N SER A 67 13.98 19.84 -12.24
CA SER A 67 14.74 19.12 -11.22
C SER A 67 14.23 19.27 -9.78
N ASP A 68 12.94 19.46 -9.58
CA ASP A 68 12.37 19.62 -8.24
C ASP A 68 11.86 18.31 -7.61
N GLY A 69 11.84 17.21 -8.36
CA GLY A 69 11.39 15.90 -7.92
C GLY A 69 9.87 15.76 -7.79
N VAL A 70 9.11 16.72 -8.30
CA VAL A 70 7.65 16.75 -8.32
C VAL A 70 7.18 16.66 -9.78
N ARG A 71 6.10 15.91 -10.02
CA ARG A 71 5.52 15.85 -11.36
C ARG A 71 4.62 17.05 -11.61
N ASP A 72 5.01 17.90 -12.54
CA ASP A 72 4.22 19.04 -12.99
C ASP A 72 3.34 18.70 -14.20
N LEU A 73 2.26 19.48 -14.40
CA LEU A 73 1.33 19.32 -15.53
C LEU A 73 1.98 19.53 -16.91
N GLN A 74 3.10 20.27 -16.97
CA GLN A 74 3.79 20.59 -18.23
C GLN A 74 4.94 19.61 -18.52
N GLU A 75 5.23 18.70 -17.60
CA GLU A 75 6.30 17.74 -17.75
C GLU A 75 5.87 16.55 -18.61
N SER A 76 6.77 16.16 -19.50
CA SER A 76 6.49 15.11 -20.47
C SER A 76 6.64 13.73 -19.82
N PRO A 77 5.77 12.77 -20.16
CA PRO A 77 5.98 11.37 -19.76
C PRO A 77 7.30 10.83 -20.32
N LEU A 78 7.90 9.87 -19.61
CA LEU A 78 9.12 9.20 -20.05
C LEU A 78 8.86 7.72 -20.34
N GLU A 79 8.86 7.38 -21.63
CA GLU A 79 8.76 6.01 -22.15
C GLU A 79 10.09 5.25 -22.01
N GLY A 80 10.02 3.92 -21.91
CA GLY A 80 11.19 3.06 -21.98
C GLY A 80 11.95 2.87 -20.66
N VAL A 81 11.39 3.33 -19.54
CA VAL A 81 11.98 3.13 -18.20
C VAL A 81 11.67 1.72 -17.72
N VAL A 82 12.72 0.94 -17.43
CA VAL A 82 12.57 -0.41 -16.85
C VAL A 82 12.30 -0.28 -15.36
N VAL A 83 11.25 -0.94 -14.89
CA VAL A 83 10.79 -0.91 -13.49
C VAL A 83 10.62 -2.33 -12.96
N HIS A 84 10.80 -2.51 -11.66
CA HIS A 84 10.80 -3.81 -11.00
C HIS A 84 9.99 -3.80 -9.71
N LEU A 85 9.31 -4.92 -9.46
CA LEU A 85 8.67 -5.29 -8.20
C LEU A 85 8.92 -6.79 -8.01
N MET A 86 9.72 -7.16 -7.01
CA MET A 86 10.13 -8.55 -6.78
C MET A 86 10.78 -9.19 -8.03
N TRP A 87 10.09 -10.15 -8.67
CA TRP A 87 10.51 -10.86 -9.87
C TRP A 87 9.83 -10.32 -11.14
N SER A 88 8.85 -9.42 -10.98
CA SER A 88 8.13 -8.77 -12.06
C SER A 88 8.94 -7.60 -12.61
N GLU A 89 8.99 -7.49 -13.93
CA GLU A 89 9.63 -6.40 -14.66
C GLU A 89 8.65 -5.84 -15.69
N ALA A 90 8.58 -4.52 -15.79
CA ALA A 90 7.81 -3.83 -16.81
C ALA A 90 8.59 -2.65 -17.40
N VAL A 91 8.15 -2.16 -18.54
CA VAL A 91 8.72 -0.98 -19.21
C VAL A 91 7.62 0.06 -19.37
N THR A 92 7.93 1.33 -19.09
CA THR A 92 6.95 2.42 -19.24
C THR A 92 6.56 2.63 -20.69
N ASP A 93 5.27 2.87 -20.92
CA ASP A 93 4.68 3.16 -22.23
C ASP A 93 4.85 4.64 -22.63
N SER A 94 4.21 5.05 -23.74
CA SER A 94 4.26 6.42 -24.26
C SER A 94 3.67 7.47 -23.31
N GLU A 95 2.84 7.06 -22.35
CA GLU A 95 2.30 7.91 -21.29
C GLU A 95 3.18 7.87 -20.02
N GLY A 96 4.33 7.20 -20.10
CA GLY A 96 5.26 7.05 -18.99
C GLY A 96 4.75 6.08 -17.92
N ALA A 97 3.69 5.32 -18.20
CA ALA A 97 3.03 4.46 -17.24
C ALA A 97 3.48 3.00 -17.39
N ALA A 98 3.55 2.28 -16.28
CA ALA A 98 3.76 0.83 -16.25
C ALA A 98 2.94 0.19 -15.12
N TYR A 99 2.55 -1.07 -15.31
CA TYR A 99 1.85 -1.85 -14.30
C TYR A 99 2.60 -3.16 -14.04
N LEU A 100 2.85 -3.45 -12.77
CA LEU A 100 3.45 -4.69 -12.30
C LEU A 100 2.44 -5.42 -11.42
N SER A 101 2.38 -6.74 -11.59
CA SER A 101 1.60 -7.63 -10.73
C SER A 101 2.44 -8.88 -10.47
N GLU A 102 2.63 -9.19 -9.18
CA GLU A 102 3.31 -10.39 -8.72
C GLU A 102 2.32 -11.26 -7.95
N PHE A 103 2.20 -12.53 -8.35
CA PHE A 103 1.30 -13.47 -7.69
C PHE A 103 1.99 -14.11 -6.48
N LEU A 104 1.33 -14.06 -5.32
CA LEU A 104 1.86 -14.49 -4.04
C LEU A 104 0.98 -15.60 -3.44
N PRO A 105 1.31 -16.88 -3.67
CA PRO A 105 0.52 -17.98 -3.17
C PRO A 105 0.55 -18.06 -1.65
N GLY A 106 -0.60 -18.33 -1.04
CA GLY A 106 -0.75 -18.43 0.42
C GLY A 106 -0.67 -17.09 1.17
N CYS A 107 -0.66 -15.96 0.46
CA CYS A 107 -0.71 -14.64 1.09
C CYS A 107 -2.16 -14.14 1.24
N ALA A 108 -2.55 -13.74 2.45
CA ALA A 108 -3.91 -13.31 2.76
C ALA A 108 -4.08 -11.78 2.89
N CYS A 109 -3.10 -11.07 3.46
CA CYS A 109 -3.08 -9.61 3.57
C CYS A 109 -1.64 -9.10 3.56
N ASP A 110 -1.46 -7.80 3.29
CA ASP A 110 -0.17 -7.12 3.27
C ASP A 110 0.82 -7.84 2.34
N CYS A 111 0.31 -8.34 1.22
CA CYS A 111 1.08 -9.11 0.25
C CYS A 111 2.10 -8.21 -0.43
N GLY A 112 3.38 -8.60 -0.37
CA GLY A 112 4.50 -7.75 -0.80
C GLY A 112 5.00 -6.77 0.26
N SER A 113 4.50 -6.82 1.50
CA SER A 113 5.02 -5.98 2.58
C SER A 113 6.51 -6.26 2.84
N GLY A 114 7.31 -5.20 2.86
CA GLY A 114 8.77 -5.26 3.01
C GLY A 114 9.55 -5.33 1.69
N GLU A 115 8.86 -5.50 0.56
CA GLU A 115 9.47 -5.42 -0.77
C GLU A 115 9.66 -3.96 -1.22
N GLU A 116 10.31 -3.77 -2.36
CA GLU A 116 10.55 -2.46 -2.96
C GLU A 116 10.09 -2.41 -4.42
N VAL A 117 9.57 -1.25 -4.82
CA VAL A 117 9.37 -0.89 -6.22
C VAL A 117 10.56 -0.04 -6.65
N SER A 118 11.19 -0.41 -7.76
CA SER A 118 12.39 0.29 -8.23
C SER A 118 12.38 0.59 -9.72
N ALA A 119 13.08 1.64 -10.12
CA ALA A 119 13.27 2.01 -11.52
C ALA A 119 14.76 2.01 -11.87
N LYS A 120 15.08 1.51 -13.06
CA LYS A 120 16.42 1.61 -13.64
C LYS A 120 16.59 2.97 -14.30
N ILE A 121 17.71 3.63 -14.00
CA ILE A 121 18.05 4.91 -14.63
C ILE A 121 18.28 4.70 -16.14
N PRO A 122 17.51 5.37 -17.02
CA PRO A 122 17.72 5.29 -18.46
C PRO A 122 19.04 5.91 -18.89
N ALA A 123 19.60 5.47 -20.03
CA ALA A 123 20.85 6.02 -20.54
C ALA A 123 20.70 7.50 -20.89
N GLY A 124 21.64 8.34 -20.44
CA GLY A 124 21.63 9.78 -20.68
C GLY A 124 20.73 10.58 -19.72
N TYR A 125 20.23 9.95 -18.67
CA TYR A 125 19.44 10.59 -17.62
C TYR A 125 20.10 10.43 -16.25
N ARG A 126 19.82 11.37 -15.36
CA ARG A 126 20.01 11.23 -13.90
C ARG A 126 18.66 11.27 -13.20
N ASN A 127 18.54 10.59 -12.07
CA ASN A 127 17.30 10.59 -11.29
C ASN A 127 17.19 11.88 -10.45
N THR A 128 16.00 12.45 -10.38
CA THR A 128 15.66 13.58 -9.50
C THR A 128 14.86 13.13 -8.29
N THR A 129 14.20 11.97 -8.38
CA THR A 129 13.53 11.30 -7.26
C THR A 129 14.28 10.03 -6.81
N PRO A 130 13.96 9.45 -5.64
CA PRO A 130 14.46 8.14 -5.27
C PRO A 130 14.12 7.06 -6.30
N ILE A 131 15.11 6.25 -6.68
CA ILE A 131 14.92 5.13 -7.63
C ILE A 131 14.35 3.86 -6.98
N ARG A 132 14.09 3.90 -5.67
CA ARG A 132 13.53 2.79 -4.88
C ARG A 132 12.54 3.36 -3.88
N TYR A 133 11.36 2.74 -3.81
CA TYR A 133 10.34 3.04 -2.81
C TYR A 133 9.95 1.75 -2.08
N PRO A 134 9.69 1.80 -0.77
CA PRO A 134 9.11 0.66 -0.08
C PRO A 134 7.72 0.39 -0.66
N TYR A 135 7.44 -0.89 -0.93
CA TYR A 135 6.12 -1.33 -1.37
C TYR A 135 5.12 -1.13 -0.25
N ILE A 136 4.05 -0.39 -0.54
CA ILE A 136 2.93 -0.20 0.36
C ILE A 136 1.66 -0.56 -0.43
N GLU A 137 0.96 -1.58 0.06
CA GLU A 137 -0.31 -2.02 -0.53
C GLU A 137 -1.26 -0.82 -0.68
N LYS A 138 -1.86 -0.63 -1.87
CA LYS A 138 -2.77 0.48 -2.20
C LYS A 138 -2.13 1.88 -2.24
N LYS A 139 -0.81 2.02 -2.11
CA LYS A 139 -0.09 3.28 -2.35
C LYS A 139 0.48 3.27 -3.76
N SER A 140 -0.40 3.57 -4.72
CA SER A 140 -0.10 3.58 -6.15
C SER A 140 -0.71 4.87 -6.74
N PRO A 141 -0.05 5.57 -7.68
CA PRO A 141 1.17 5.17 -8.39
C PRO A 141 2.49 5.56 -7.68
N TYR A 142 3.57 4.84 -8.02
CA TYR A 142 4.96 5.17 -7.68
C TYR A 142 5.56 6.10 -8.73
N MET A 143 6.30 7.11 -8.29
CA MET A 143 6.67 8.27 -9.11
C MET A 143 8.19 8.34 -9.31
N PHE A 144 8.66 8.24 -10.55
CA PHE A 144 10.09 8.35 -10.90
C PHE A 144 10.37 9.54 -11.83
N GLY A 145 11.03 10.57 -11.30
CA GLY A 145 11.48 11.73 -12.05
C GLY A 145 12.90 11.57 -12.57
N PHE A 146 13.12 11.93 -13.83
CA PHE A 146 14.43 11.90 -14.47
C PHE A 146 14.70 13.18 -15.24
N ILE A 147 15.94 13.64 -15.22
CA ILE A 147 16.40 14.76 -16.04
C ILE A 147 17.55 14.33 -16.93
N LEU A 148 17.62 14.89 -18.14
CA LEU A 148 18.72 14.68 -19.06
C LEU A 148 20.06 15.07 -18.41
N GLU A 149 21.05 14.21 -18.57
CA GLU A 149 22.41 14.47 -18.14
C GLU A 149 23.10 15.35 -19.17
N ASP A 150 23.44 16.59 -18.79
CA ASP A 150 24.19 17.48 -19.66
C ASP A 150 25.59 16.93 -19.87
N SER A 151 25.99 16.80 -21.15
CA SER A 151 27.31 16.33 -21.59
C SER A 151 28.49 17.22 -21.12
N SER A 152 28.22 18.29 -20.36
CA SER A 152 29.22 19.22 -19.82
C SER A 152 29.68 18.88 -18.39
N SER A 153 29.02 17.91 -17.72
CA SER A 153 29.29 17.55 -16.32
C SER A 153 30.25 16.36 -16.14
N GLN A 154 30.67 15.72 -17.24
CA GLN A 154 31.82 14.82 -17.24
C GLN A 154 33.10 15.65 -17.12
N GLU A 155 33.49 16.04 -15.91
CA GLU A 155 34.85 16.52 -15.68
C GLU A 155 35.82 15.41 -16.13
N PRO A 156 36.78 15.69 -17.04
CA PRO A 156 37.77 14.71 -17.42
C PRO A 156 38.55 14.28 -16.18
N ILE A 157 38.58 12.97 -15.95
CA ILE A 157 39.33 12.30 -14.85
C ILE A 157 40.83 12.69 -14.87
N ASP A 158 41.32 13.24 -15.99
CA ASP A 158 42.70 13.66 -16.21
C ASP A 158 43.14 14.87 -15.36
N LYS A 159 42.23 15.58 -14.67
CA LYS A 159 42.58 16.77 -13.85
C LYS A 159 43.13 16.43 -12.46
N PHE A 160 43.06 15.17 -12.03
CA PHE A 160 43.54 14.73 -10.70
C PHE A 160 44.91 14.02 -10.71
N LEU A 161 45.61 13.98 -11.85
CA LEU A 161 46.92 13.34 -11.98
C LEU A 161 48.06 14.30 -12.41
N ALA A 162 47.94 15.60 -12.11
CA ALA A 162 49.02 16.58 -12.33
C ALA A 162 49.56 17.12 -10.99
#